data_AF-A0A7X6XVZ2-F1
#
_entry.id   AF-A0A7X6XVZ2-F1
#
_cell.length_a   1.000
_cell.length_b   1.000
_cell.length_c   1.000
_cell.angle_alpha   90.00
_cell.angle_beta   90.00
_cell.angle_gamma   90.00
#
_symmetry.space_group_name_H-M   'P 1'
#
loop_
_entity.id
_entity.type
_entity.pdbx_description
1 polymer ?
#
loop_
_entity_poly.entity_id
_entity_poly.type
_entity_poly.pdbx_seq_one_letter_code
_entity_poly.pdbx_strand_id
1 'polypeptide(L)' 'MTVVIISGEFDLAASSIFGWSTVLFTLCCNSIGVGGAFIVTLACGTLFGAFNGYLVAKIKMPAFVVTLATMIAIKG' A
#
# COMPACT_ATOMS: atom_id res chain seq x y z
N MET A 1 10.02 -8.79 -0.92
CA MET A 1 10.07 -9.04 -2.38
C MET A 1 10.59 -10.44 -2.72
N THR A 2 11.75 -10.88 -2.22
CA THR A 2 12.34 -12.21 -2.56
C THR A 2 11.43 -13.40 -2.31
N VAL A 3 10.78 -13.49 -1.14
CA VAL A 3 9.87 -14.60 -0.81
C VAL A 3 8.61 -14.60 -1.69
N VAL A 4 8.09 -13.41 -2.02
CA VAL A 4 6.83 -13.23 -2.78
C VAL A 4 7.04 -13.55 -4.27
N ILE A 5 8.17 -13.14 -4.84
CA ILE A 5 8.54 -13.44 -6.23
C ILE A 5 8.76 -14.95 -6.43
N ILE A 6 9.36 -15.64 -5.45
CA ILE A 6 9.55 -17.10 -5.49
C ILE A 6 8.19 -17.83 -5.43
N SER A 7 7.20 -17.26 -4.75
CA SER A 7 5.82 -17.78 -4.72
C SER A 7 5.04 -17.55 -6.03
N GLY A 8 5.64 -16.94 -7.05
CA GLY A 8 4.98 -16.65 -8.34
C GLY A 8 4.03 -15.45 -8.28
N GLU A 9 4.00 -14.72 -7.17
CA GLU A 9 3.21 -13.49 -7.02
C GLU A 9 4.08 -12.27 -7.30
N PHE A 10 3.69 -11.48 -8.31
CA PHE A 10 4.31 -10.19 -8.61
C PHE A 10 3.49 -9.09 -7.93
N ASP A 11 3.81 -8.81 -6.66
CA ASP A 11 3.09 -7.82 -5.85
C ASP A 11 3.58 -6.40 -6.18
N LEU A 12 2.85 -5.70 -7.05
CA LEU A 12 3.06 -4.27 -7.34
C LEU A 12 2.50 -3.38 -6.20
N ALA A 13 1.73 -3.90 -5.24
CA ALA A 13 1.06 -3.08 -4.24
C ALA A 13 2.07 -2.49 -3.27
N ALA A 14 3.14 -3.22 -2.96
CA ALA A 14 4.22 -2.74 -2.10
C ALA A 14 4.89 -1.45 -2.64
N SER A 15 5.14 -1.35 -3.95
CA SER A 15 5.69 -0.13 -4.56
C SER A 15 4.64 0.99 -4.66
N SER A 16 3.37 0.66 -4.92
CA SER A 16 2.28 1.64 -4.94
C SER A 16 2.00 2.26 -3.57
N ILE A 17 1.94 1.44 -2.52
CA ILE A 17 1.73 1.89 -1.13
C ILE A 17 2.91 2.73 -0.68
N PHE A 18 4.14 2.34 -1.05
CA PHE A 18 5.33 3.12 -0.73
C PHE A 18 5.27 4.52 -1.37
N GLY A 19 4.95 4.61 -2.66
CA GLY A 19 4.80 5.89 -3.37
C GLY A 19 3.66 6.75 -2.83
N TRP A 20 2.54 6.15 -2.41
CA TRP A 20 1.42 6.90 -1.83
C TRP A 20 1.75 7.41 -0.42
N SER A 21 2.41 6.59 0.40
CA SER A 21 2.81 6.95 1.76
C SER A 21 3.82 8.09 1.81
N THR A 22 4.73 8.21 0.84
CA THR A 22 5.66 9.34 0.72
C THR A 22 4.95 10.65 0.36
N VAL A 23 3.97 10.61 -0.53
CA VAL A 23 3.15 11.80 -0.87
C VAL A 23 2.35 12.25 0.34
N LEU A 24 1.68 11.33 1.04
CA LEU A 24 0.93 11.64 2.26
C LEU A 24 1.82 12.21 3.36
N PHE A 25 2.99 11.61 3.59
CA PHE A 25 3.92 12.09 4.60
C PHE A 25 4.38 13.52 4.29
N THR A 26 4.70 13.81 3.03
CA THR A 26 5.14 15.14 2.61
C THR A 26 4.04 16.20 2.80
N LEU A 27 2.79 15.86 2.47
CA LEU A 27 1.63 16.73 2.68
C LEU A 27 1.35 16.96 4.17
N CYS A 28 1.32 15.91 4.98
CA CYS A 28 1.07 16.04 6.42
C CYS A 28 2.23 16.72 7.15
N CYS A 29 3.47 16.56 6.69
CA CYS A 29 4.64 17.20 7.28
C CYS A 29 4.53 18.74 7.18
N ASN A 30 3.98 19.26 6.09
CA ASN A 30 3.76 20.69 5.91
C ASN A 30 2.71 21.26 6.87
N SER A 31 1.74 20.45 7.33
CA SER A 31 0.57 20.91 8.08
C SER A 31 0.63 20.62 9.59
N ILE A 32 1.14 19.45 9.99
CA ILE A 32 1.10 18.95 11.38
C ILE A 32 2.54 18.71 11.93
N GLY A 33 3.56 18.93 11.10
CA GLY A 33 4.96 18.68 11.45
C GLY A 33 5.34 17.19 11.40
N VAL A 34 6.64 16.92 11.53
CA VAL A 34 7.24 15.59 11.29
C VAL A 34 6.64 14.50 12.17
N GLY A 35 6.41 14.79 13.46
CA GLY A 35 5.88 13.80 14.42
C GLY A 35 4.44 13.38 14.13
N GLY A 36 3.56 14.35 13.83
CA GLY A 36 2.17 14.05 13.48
C GLY A 36 2.03 13.39 12.11
N ALA A 37 2.82 13.84 11.13
CA ALA A 37 2.88 13.22 9.81
C ALA A 37 3.30 11.75 9.88
N PHE A 38 4.27 11.41 10.73
CA PHE A 38 4.72 10.03 10.90
C PHE A 38 3.61 9.11 11.38
N ILE A 39 2.84 9.52 12.40
CA ILE A 39 1.74 8.72 12.96
C ILE A 39 0.64 8.53 11.92
N VAL A 40 0.25 9.60 11.22
CA VAL A 40 -0.82 9.55 10.21
C VAL A 40 -0.42 8.66 9.03
N THR A 41 0.80 8.84 8.50
CA THR A 41 1.29 8.02 7.39
C THR A 41 1.41 6.55 7.78
N LEU A 42 1.83 6.26 9.01
CA LEU A 42 1.94 4.88 9.49
C LEU A 42 0.56 4.24 9.69
N ALA A 43 -0.42 4.97 10.25
CA ALA A 43 -1.80 4.51 10.37
C ALA A 43 -2.46 4.25 9.01
N CYS A 44 -2.31 5.18 8.05
CA CYS A 44 -2.84 4.99 6.70
C CYS A 44 -2.11 3.85 5.97
N GLY A 45 -0.77 3.82 6.00
CA GLY A 45 0.02 2.79 5.33
C GLY A 45 -0.30 1.38 5.83
N THR A 46 -0.48 1.21 7.14
CA THR A 46 -0.88 -0.07 7.73
C THR A 46 -2.31 -0.48 7.35
N LEU A 47 -3.27 0.45 7.30
CA LEU A 47 -4.63 0.17 6.85
C LEU A 47 -4.66 -0.31 5.38
N PHE A 48 -4.01 0.40 4.48
CA PHE A 48 -3.97 0.03 3.06
C PHE A 48 -3.17 -1.27 2.82
N GLY A 49 -2.06 -1.46 3.53
CA GLY A 49 -1.30 -2.71 3.49
C GLY A 49 -2.07 -3.90 4.02
N ALA A 50 -2.80 -3.73 5.13
CA ALA A 50 -3.66 -4.76 5.70
C ALA A 50 -4.83 -5.10 4.78
N PHE A 51 -5.44 -4.11 4.14
CA PHE A 51 -6.52 -4.34 3.17
C PHE A 51 -6.04 -5.17 1.98
N ASN A 52 -4.92 -4.80 1.36
CA ASN A 52 -4.34 -5.57 0.25
C ASN A 52 -3.89 -6.98 0.69
N GLY A 53 -3.25 -7.10 1.86
CA GLY A 53 -2.86 -8.39 2.42
C GLY A 53 -4.06 -9.28 2.75
N TYR A 54 -5.16 -8.70 3.24
CA TYR A 54 -6.40 -9.42 3.52
C TYR A 54 -7.05 -9.94 2.25
N LEU A 55 -7.10 -9.14 1.18
CA LEU A 55 -7.65 -9.57 -0.12
C LEU A 55 -6.87 -10.76 -0.69
N VAL A 56 -5.54 -10.73 -0.62
CA VAL A 56 -4.69 -11.84 -1.07
C VAL A 56 -4.89 -13.07 -0.19
N ALA A 57 -4.82 -12.92 1.15
CA ALA A 57 -4.87 -14.03 2.09
C ALA A 57 -6.25 -14.73 2.16
N LYS A 58 -7.35 -13.97 2.12
CA LYS A 58 -8.72 -14.51 2.26
C LYS A 58 -9.37 -14.86 0.93
N ILE A 59 -9.16 -14.06 -0.12
CA ILE A 59 -9.83 -14.27 -1.41
C ILE A 59 -8.96 -15.14 -2.34
N LYS A 60 -7.71 -15.46 -1.96
CA LYS A 60 -6.75 -16.21 -2.80
C LYS A 60 -6.59 -15.60 -4.19
N MET A 61 -6.88 -14.30 -4.32
CA MET A 61 -6.63 -13.58 -5.55
C MET A 61 -5.13 -13.34 -5.66
N PRO A 62 -4.51 -13.61 -6.82
CA PRO A 62 -3.10 -13.32 -7.02
C PRO A 62 -2.85 -11.82 -6.79
N ALA A 63 -1.84 -11.47 -6.00
CA ALA A 63 -1.51 -10.09 -5.61
C ALA A 63 -1.45 -9.13 -6.80
N PHE A 64 -1.01 -9.61 -7.97
CA PHE A 64 -1.00 -8.83 -9.21
C PHE A 64 -2.39 -8.28 -9.60
N VAL A 65 -3.43 -9.12 -9.55
CA VAL A 65 -4.81 -8.74 -9.90
C VAL A 65 -5.39 -7.78 -8.87
N VAL A 66 -5.14 -8.03 -7.58
CA VAL A 66 -5.56 -7.14 -6.49
C VAL A 66 -4.92 -5.76 -6.65
N THR A 67 -3.65 -5.71 -7.02
CA THR A 67 -2.95 -4.45 -7.22
C THR A 67 -3.48 -3.69 -8.44
N LEU A 68 -3.68 -4.38 -9.56
CA LEU A 68 -4.23 -3.76 -10.77
C LEU A 68 -5.64 -3.24 -10.53
N ALA A 69 -6.46 -4.01 -9.81
CA ALA A 69 -7.82 -3.60 -9.43
C ALA A 69 -7.81 -2.39 -8.49
N THR A 70 -6.92 -2.35 -7.49
CA THR A 70 -6.81 -1.19 -6.58
C THR A 70 -6.24 0.03 -7.28
N MET A 71 -5.24 -0.12 -8.16
CA MET A 71 -4.76 0.99 -8.99
C MET A 71 -5.86 1.53 -9.92
N ILE A 72 -6.64 0.67 -10.59
CA ILE A 72 -7.75 1.09 -11.45
C ILE A 72 -8.87 1.75 -10.62
N ALA A 73 -9.18 1.22 -9.43
CA ALA A 73 -10.22 1.78 -8.58
C ALA A 73 -9.85 3.16 -8.02
N ILE A 74 -8.57 3.38 -7.68
CA ILE A 74 -8.08 4.66 -7.14
C ILE A 74 -7.82 5.68 -8.27
N LYS A 75 -7.42 5.20 -9.45
CA LYS A 75 -7.08 6.03 -10.62
C LYS A 75 -8.23 6.17 -11.63
N GLY A 76 -9.41 5.63 -11.30
CA GLY A 76 -10.62 5.67 -12.14
C GLY A 76 -10.93 7.06 -12.66
#